data_AF-A0A5B9EI81-F1
#
_entry.id   AF-A0A5B9EI81-F1
#
_cell.length_a   1.000
_cell.length_b   1.000
_cell.length_c   1.000
_cell.angle_alpha   90.00
_cell.angle_beta   90.00
_cell.angle_gamma   90.00
#
_symmetry.space_group_name_H-M   'P 1'
#
loop_
_entity.id
_entity.type
_entity.pdbx_description
1 polymer ?
#
loop_
_entity_poly.entity_id
_entity_poly.type
_entity_poly.pdbx_seq_one_letter_code
_entity_poly.pdbx_strand_id
1 'polypeptide(L)'
;MNDDLLAKARQYAKQADLSIRAAALLRIARAESVKDISSARRSLMDGLALLDELPKRGSDHLHDEAREVAAAVDPRMLDQTPSETPHHGFPERTVQIMVEHGHIDPAVNYLLACDAPDSFPFLYLGNVLHKLDPMNAADAGRRVAILRKAFEMWRADIFNSDRDRRHFLYIFGRAWKELPPQEALAMVHAIVDEALQEPDYGISAGYPDGVHFSSLRQNSIFQVLHILMHLDPPRARALIDSHDQLAAAVHRYPNGRETIEQEAAAEAERLKAAGSTRDRGGYVLTGSRKDFPRQLRLMEAIRSGEFDFPFEDATEEYREDTSAASPNFAPKAFWPSTGAFRSVAYQAGKRLGIDAIPLLERIEDPDLRLFAMIELAAAMNGVPPPSVRWMRRPRPNPYKYRRRR
;
A
#
# COMPACT_ATOMS: atom_id res chain seq x y z
N MET A 1 18.44 6.40 24.50
CA MET A 1 19.36 6.67 23.38
C MET A 1 18.63 6.84 22.04
N ASN A 2 17.56 6.09 21.72
CA ASN A 2 16.76 6.38 20.52
C ASN A 2 15.96 7.69 20.62
N ASP A 3 15.41 8.01 21.80
CA ASP A 3 14.71 9.28 22.05
C ASP A 3 15.61 10.51 21.86
N ASP A 4 16.93 10.32 21.98
CA ASP A 4 17.94 11.35 21.73
C ASP A 4 18.03 11.71 20.23
N LEU A 5 17.83 10.74 19.32
CA LEU A 5 17.83 11.01 17.87
C LEU A 5 16.64 11.87 17.44
N LEU A 6 15.44 11.58 17.94
CA LEU A 6 14.26 12.39 17.61
C LEU A 6 14.31 13.78 18.26
N ALA A 7 14.88 13.89 19.47
CA ALA A 7 15.13 15.18 20.09
C ALA A 7 16.13 16.04 19.28
N LYS A 8 17.23 15.44 18.81
CA LYS A 8 18.20 16.08 17.91
C LYS A 8 17.57 16.46 16.57
N ALA A 9 16.79 15.57 15.96
CA ALA A 9 16.07 15.84 14.73
C ALA A 9 15.14 17.06 14.85
N ARG A 10 14.42 17.20 15.98
CA ARG A 10 13.62 18.41 16.24
C ARG A 10 14.47 19.68 16.32
N GLN A 11 15.63 19.60 16.98
CA GLN A 11 16.52 20.75 17.08
C GLN A 11 17.02 21.19 15.70
N TYR A 12 17.41 20.25 14.84
CA TYR A 12 17.80 20.56 13.47
C TYR A 12 16.63 21.06 12.62
N ALA A 13 15.43 20.48 12.74
CA ALA A 13 14.25 20.95 12.03
C ALA A 13 13.92 22.43 12.35
N LYS A 14 14.13 22.88 13.60
CA LYS A 14 13.94 24.28 13.99
C LYS A 14 14.86 25.26 13.26
N GLN A 15 16.02 24.79 12.79
CA GLN A 15 17.00 25.60 12.06
C GLN A 15 16.81 25.53 10.55
N ALA A 16 16.07 24.53 10.06
CA ALA A 16 15.84 24.32 8.64
C ALA A 16 14.79 25.30 8.06
N ASP A 17 14.81 25.42 6.73
CA ASP A 17 13.81 26.17 5.96
C ASP A 17 12.39 25.63 6.20
N LEU A 18 11.39 26.50 5.99
CA LEU A 18 9.99 26.21 6.31
C LEU A 18 9.48 24.88 5.74
N SER A 19 9.77 24.59 4.47
CA SER A 19 9.33 23.34 3.82
C SER A 19 10.03 22.09 4.38
N ILE A 20 11.32 22.19 4.72
CA ILE A 20 12.08 21.09 5.34
C ILE A 20 11.60 20.86 6.76
N ARG A 21 11.35 21.94 7.51
CA ARG A 21 10.82 21.88 8.87
C ARG A 21 9.44 21.22 8.90
N ALA A 22 8.53 21.61 8.02
CA ALA A 22 7.21 21.00 7.92
C ALA A 22 7.31 19.49 7.64
N ALA A 23 8.08 19.11 6.61
CA ALA A 23 8.32 17.70 6.27
C ALA A 23 8.95 16.91 7.44
N ALA A 24 9.91 17.51 8.14
CA ALA A 24 10.58 16.88 9.28
C ALA A 24 9.62 16.65 10.44
N LEU A 25 8.75 17.62 10.77
CA LEU A 25 7.77 17.48 11.85
C LEU A 25 6.74 16.39 11.56
N LEU A 26 6.23 16.29 10.32
CA LEU A 26 5.35 15.19 9.91
C LEU A 26 6.04 13.82 10.07
N ARG A 27 7.30 13.70 9.66
CA ARG A 27 8.06 12.45 9.76
C ARG A 27 8.41 12.08 11.20
N ILE A 28 8.71 13.08 12.04
CA ILE A 28 8.91 12.91 13.49
C ILE A 28 7.60 12.42 14.12
N ALA A 29 6.46 13.01 13.76
CA ALA A 29 5.16 12.55 14.25
C ALA A 29 4.93 11.07 13.94
N ARG A 30 5.25 10.62 12.71
CA ARG A 30 5.22 9.19 12.37
C ARG A 30 6.18 8.37 13.23
N ALA A 31 7.42 8.81 13.40
CA ALA A 31 8.45 8.09 14.15
C ALA A 31 8.09 7.91 15.64
N GLU A 32 7.24 8.79 16.18
CA GLU A 32 6.75 8.76 17.56
C GLU A 32 5.45 7.97 17.73
N SER A 33 4.71 7.67 16.65
CA SER A 33 3.34 7.16 16.71
C SER A 33 3.17 5.86 17.51
N VAL A 34 4.23 5.05 17.60
CA VAL A 34 4.21 3.75 18.30
C VAL A 34 4.58 3.88 19.78
N LYS A 35 5.42 4.87 20.16
CA LYS A 35 5.98 4.98 21.51
C LYS A 35 5.43 6.14 22.34
N ASP A 36 5.11 7.26 21.69
CA ASP A 36 4.59 8.45 22.37
C ASP A 36 3.55 9.14 21.47
N ILE A 37 2.31 8.68 21.57
CA ILE A 37 1.19 9.19 20.77
C ILE A 37 0.92 10.67 21.05
N SER A 38 1.20 11.16 22.27
CA SER A 38 0.97 12.55 22.65
C SER A 38 1.99 13.46 21.98
N SER A 39 3.26 13.05 21.98
CA SER A 39 4.31 13.75 21.24
C SER A 39 4.08 13.69 19.73
N ALA A 40 3.68 12.53 19.21
CA ALA A 40 3.33 12.35 17.80
C ALA A 40 2.23 13.33 17.36
N ARG A 41 1.15 13.47 18.14
CA ARG A 41 0.06 14.41 17.86
C ARG A 41 0.53 15.87 17.87
N ARG A 42 1.38 16.26 18.82
CA ARG A 42 1.96 17.62 18.84
C ARG A 42 2.79 17.88 17.59
N SER A 43 3.71 16.97 17.27
CA SER A 43 4.54 17.07 16.07
C SER A 43 3.69 17.15 14.78
N LEU A 44 2.58 16.39 14.70
CA LEU A 44 1.65 16.44 13.58
C LEU A 44 0.97 17.81 13.49
N MET A 45 0.41 18.32 14.58
CA MET A 45 -0.23 19.64 14.61
C MET A 45 0.74 20.77 14.25
N ASP A 46 1.95 20.74 14.81
CA ASP A 46 2.99 21.72 14.49
C ASP A 46 3.37 21.64 12.99
N GLY A 47 3.47 20.42 12.44
CA GLY A 47 3.72 20.20 11.02
C GLY A 47 2.60 20.75 10.14
N LEU A 48 1.33 20.50 10.49
CA LEU A 48 0.16 21.00 9.77
C LEU A 48 0.09 22.53 9.78
N ALA A 49 0.34 23.16 10.93
CA ALA A 49 0.36 24.62 11.02
C ALA A 49 1.40 25.25 10.08
N LEU A 50 2.57 24.62 9.92
CA LEU A 50 3.57 25.09 8.96
C LEU A 50 3.18 24.82 7.49
N LEU A 51 2.39 23.77 7.22
CA LEU A 51 1.89 23.53 5.86
C LEU A 51 0.95 24.64 5.40
N ASP A 52 0.12 25.17 6.30
CA ASP A 52 -0.80 26.27 5.99
C ASP A 52 -0.07 27.56 5.62
N GLU A 53 1.20 27.72 6.06
CA GLU A 53 2.06 28.85 5.71
C GLU A 53 2.78 28.66 4.36
N LEU A 54 2.83 27.45 3.79
CA LEU A 54 3.53 27.18 2.55
C LEU A 54 2.74 27.68 1.32
N PRO A 55 3.43 28.12 0.25
CA PRO A 55 2.75 28.40 -1.00
C PRO A 55 2.06 27.13 -1.53
N LYS A 56 0.75 27.22 -1.83
CA LYS A 56 -0.04 26.11 -2.40
C LYS A 56 0.64 25.41 -3.57
N ARG A 57 1.39 26.16 -4.38
CA ARG A 57 2.12 25.60 -5.52
C ARG A 57 3.31 24.77 -5.05
N GLY A 58 3.08 23.47 -4.84
CA GLY A 58 4.12 22.49 -4.49
C GLY A 58 4.04 21.96 -3.06
N SER A 59 3.02 22.34 -2.28
CA SER A 59 2.73 21.75 -0.98
C SER A 59 1.84 20.49 -1.06
N ASP A 60 1.21 20.21 -2.22
CA ASP A 60 0.29 19.08 -2.42
C ASP A 60 0.85 17.75 -1.89
N HIS A 61 2.12 17.46 -2.17
CA HIS A 61 2.76 16.23 -1.70
C HIS A 61 2.98 16.18 -0.19
N LEU A 62 3.16 17.33 0.46
CA LEU A 62 3.23 17.40 1.91
C LEU A 62 1.85 17.28 2.54
N HIS A 63 0.78 17.76 1.89
CA HIS A 63 -0.59 17.49 2.34
C HIS A 63 -0.94 16.01 2.24
N ASP A 64 -0.55 15.34 1.15
CA ASP A 64 -0.69 13.88 1.03
C ASP A 64 0.10 13.14 2.13
N GLU A 65 1.36 13.53 2.37
CA GLU A 65 2.18 12.96 3.45
C GLU A 65 1.56 13.24 4.83
N ALA A 66 1.01 14.42 5.06
CA ALA A 66 0.34 14.77 6.31
C ALA A 66 -0.93 13.92 6.52
N ARG A 67 -1.67 13.62 5.46
CA ARG A 67 -2.83 12.71 5.52
C ARG A 67 -2.41 11.29 5.87
N GLU A 68 -1.32 10.78 5.28
CA GLU A 68 -0.73 9.49 5.64
C GLU A 68 -0.27 9.47 7.12
N VAL A 69 0.37 10.53 7.60
CA VAL A 69 0.80 10.64 9.00
C VAL A 69 -0.39 10.77 9.95
N ALA A 70 -1.45 11.50 9.57
CA ALA A 70 -2.68 11.55 10.34
C ALA A 70 -3.29 10.15 10.50
N ALA A 71 -3.34 9.34 9.44
CA ALA A 71 -3.78 7.95 9.51
C ALA A 71 -2.93 7.08 10.46
N ALA A 72 -1.63 7.38 10.60
CA ALA A 72 -0.71 6.68 11.49
C ALA A 72 -0.82 7.13 12.96
N VAL A 73 -1.12 8.42 13.20
CA VAL A 73 -1.05 9.06 14.53
C VAL A 73 -2.43 9.23 15.15
N ASP A 74 -3.37 9.81 14.42
CA ASP A 74 -4.74 10.03 14.87
C ASP A 74 -5.70 10.10 13.68
N PRO A 75 -6.29 8.98 13.26
CA PRO A 75 -7.20 8.92 12.12
C PRO A 75 -8.36 9.93 12.16
N ARG A 76 -8.73 10.44 13.34
CA ARG A 76 -9.78 11.47 13.48
C ARG A 76 -9.37 12.82 12.89
N MET A 77 -8.07 13.01 12.61
CA MET A 77 -7.54 14.22 11.98
C MET A 77 -7.59 14.16 10.44
N LEU A 78 -8.08 13.07 9.85
CA LEU A 78 -8.21 12.96 8.39
C LEU A 78 -9.17 14.01 7.79
N ASP A 79 -10.14 14.48 8.56
CA ASP A 79 -11.07 15.54 8.13
C ASP A 79 -10.38 16.91 8.07
N GLN A 80 -9.31 17.10 8.85
CA GLN A 80 -8.49 18.32 8.88
C GLN A 80 -7.37 18.29 7.83
N THR A 81 -7.19 17.16 7.15
CA THR A 81 -6.18 16.95 6.10
C THR A 81 -6.87 16.51 4.80
N PRO A 82 -7.73 17.37 4.22
CA PRO A 82 -8.42 17.04 2.98
C PRO A 82 -7.40 16.85 1.85
N SER A 83 -7.63 15.82 1.02
CA SER A 83 -6.87 15.65 -0.22
C SER A 83 -7.29 16.74 -1.20
N GLU A 84 -6.37 17.61 -1.63
CA GLU A 84 -6.68 18.63 -2.65
C GLU A 84 -6.89 18.03 -4.05
N THR A 85 -6.51 16.76 -4.25
CA THR A 85 -6.69 16.06 -5.52
C THR A 85 -7.64 14.87 -5.37
N PRO A 86 -8.68 14.75 -6.23
CA PRO A 86 -9.62 13.63 -6.21
C PRO A 86 -8.99 12.26 -6.47
N HIS A 87 -7.72 12.21 -6.93
CA HIS A 87 -7.08 10.98 -7.41
C HIS A 87 -5.71 10.65 -6.78
N HIS A 88 -5.17 11.43 -5.83
CA HIS A 88 -3.88 11.12 -5.18
C HIS A 88 -3.94 10.83 -3.68
N GLY A 89 -5.07 11.12 -3.03
CA GLY A 89 -5.32 10.60 -1.69
C GLY A 89 -5.70 9.13 -1.77
N PHE A 90 -4.80 8.24 -2.20
CA PHE A 90 -5.00 6.80 -2.35
C PHE A 90 -5.75 6.26 -1.12
N PRO A 91 -7.09 6.10 -1.15
CA PRO A 91 -7.86 5.68 0.02
C PRO A 91 -7.38 4.32 0.53
N GLU A 92 -6.85 3.53 -0.40
CA GLU A 92 -6.20 2.25 -0.18
C GLU A 92 -5.01 2.39 0.77
N ARG A 93 -4.15 3.38 0.55
CA ARG A 93 -2.97 3.61 1.38
C ARG A 93 -3.33 4.08 2.78
N THR A 94 -4.36 4.92 2.90
CA THR A 94 -4.85 5.40 4.21
C THR A 94 -5.28 4.22 5.08
N VAL A 95 -6.10 3.31 4.55
CA VAL A 95 -6.55 2.10 5.27
C VAL A 95 -5.36 1.21 5.64
N GLN A 96 -4.41 1.02 4.72
CA GLN A 96 -3.21 0.23 5.00
C GLN A 96 -2.43 0.81 6.20
N ILE A 97 -2.18 2.11 6.22
CA ILE A 97 -1.42 2.76 7.29
C ILE A 97 -2.13 2.63 8.63
N MET A 98 -3.45 2.84 8.67
CA MET A 98 -4.23 2.62 9.89
C MET A 98 -4.01 1.20 10.42
N VAL A 99 -4.11 0.19 9.56
CA VAL A 99 -3.91 -1.22 9.94
C VAL A 99 -2.48 -1.49 10.42
N GLU A 100 -1.47 -0.97 9.73
CA GLU A 100 -0.06 -1.14 10.08
C GLU A 100 0.29 -0.48 11.43
N HIS A 101 -0.41 0.60 11.79
CA HIS A 101 -0.24 1.32 13.05
C HIS A 101 -1.21 0.87 14.15
N GLY A 102 -2.01 -0.18 13.92
CA GLY A 102 -2.91 -0.76 14.92
C GLY A 102 -4.26 -0.05 15.09
N HIS A 103 -4.59 0.92 14.23
CA HIS A 103 -5.86 1.65 14.23
C HIS A 103 -6.95 0.86 13.49
N ILE A 104 -7.26 -0.35 13.97
CA ILE A 104 -8.22 -1.26 13.31
C ILE A 104 -9.64 -0.69 13.31
N ASP A 105 -10.12 -0.19 14.45
CA ASP A 105 -11.46 0.39 14.56
C ASP A 105 -11.66 1.60 13.61
N PRO A 106 -10.73 2.58 13.56
CA PRO A 106 -10.77 3.63 12.54
C PRO A 106 -10.74 3.11 11.10
N ALA A 107 -9.95 2.07 10.80
CA ALA A 107 -9.91 1.49 9.45
C ALA A 107 -11.26 0.87 9.05
N VAL A 108 -11.91 0.14 9.97
CA VAL A 108 -13.26 -0.41 9.74
C VAL A 108 -14.27 0.72 9.51
N ASN A 109 -14.27 1.74 10.36
CA ASN A 109 -15.20 2.87 10.21
C ASN A 109 -14.97 3.63 8.90
N TYR A 110 -13.72 3.81 8.49
CA TYR A 110 -13.37 4.45 7.22
C TYR A 110 -13.94 3.68 6.02
N LEU A 111 -13.86 2.35 6.03
CA LEU A 111 -14.47 1.51 4.99
C LEU A 111 -16.00 1.63 4.99
N LEU A 112 -16.63 1.53 6.15
CA LEU A 112 -18.09 1.53 6.26
C LEU A 112 -18.70 2.90 5.92
N ALA A 113 -17.98 3.99 6.16
CA ALA A 113 -18.40 5.36 5.84
C ALA A 113 -18.07 5.81 4.40
N CYS A 114 -17.42 4.96 3.60
CA CYS A 114 -17.08 5.33 2.22
C CYS A 114 -18.32 5.21 1.32
N ASP A 115 -18.76 6.33 0.74
CA ASP A 115 -19.95 6.39 -0.12
C ASP A 115 -19.64 6.61 -1.60
N ALA A 116 -18.35 6.76 -1.94
CA ALA A 116 -17.88 6.97 -3.30
C ALA A 116 -17.31 5.66 -3.87
N PRO A 117 -18.03 4.97 -4.79
CA PRO A 117 -17.61 3.65 -5.29
C PRO A 117 -16.24 3.66 -5.97
N ASP A 118 -15.95 4.72 -6.73
CA ASP A 118 -14.69 4.95 -7.46
C ASP A 118 -13.48 5.16 -6.53
N SER A 119 -13.73 5.39 -5.24
CA SER A 119 -12.73 5.65 -4.21
C SER A 119 -12.71 4.54 -3.15
N PHE A 120 -13.46 3.45 -3.35
CA PHE A 120 -13.56 2.39 -2.36
C PHE A 120 -12.29 1.51 -2.36
N PRO A 121 -11.65 1.30 -1.20
CA PRO A 121 -10.30 0.72 -1.16
C PRO A 121 -10.27 -0.82 -1.19
N PHE A 122 -10.70 -1.42 -2.30
CA PHE A 122 -10.81 -2.88 -2.48
C PHE A 122 -9.51 -3.63 -2.17
N LEU A 123 -8.36 -3.07 -2.56
CA LEU A 123 -7.06 -3.71 -2.42
C LEU A 123 -6.70 -4.10 -0.98
N TYR A 124 -7.15 -3.33 0.02
CA TYR A 124 -6.76 -3.52 1.43
C TYR A 124 -7.88 -4.06 2.32
N LEU A 125 -9.05 -4.37 1.75
CA LEU A 125 -10.13 -5.07 2.47
C LEU A 125 -9.61 -6.35 3.12
N GLY A 126 -8.81 -7.14 2.38
CA GLY A 126 -8.22 -8.38 2.88
C GLY A 126 -7.34 -8.16 4.12
N ASN A 127 -6.62 -7.03 4.17
CA ASN A 127 -5.76 -6.69 5.32
C ASN A 127 -6.60 -6.35 6.55
N VAL A 128 -7.68 -5.60 6.40
CA VAL A 128 -8.60 -5.29 7.51
C VAL A 128 -9.29 -6.57 7.99
N LEU A 129 -9.84 -7.37 7.08
CA LEU A 129 -10.46 -8.64 7.42
C LEU A 129 -9.45 -9.53 8.16
N HIS A 130 -8.21 -9.66 7.68
CA HIS A 130 -7.21 -10.50 8.37
C HIS A 130 -6.92 -10.08 9.82
N LYS A 131 -7.17 -8.82 10.20
CA LYS A 131 -7.00 -8.34 11.59
C LYS A 131 -8.21 -8.56 12.49
N LEU A 132 -9.37 -8.88 11.93
CA LEU A 132 -10.61 -9.14 12.67
C LEU A 132 -10.76 -10.65 12.91
N ASP A 133 -10.89 -11.05 14.17
CA ASP A 133 -11.01 -12.47 14.54
C ASP A 133 -12.40 -13.01 14.16
N PRO A 134 -12.51 -13.96 13.22
CA PRO A 134 -13.80 -14.53 12.86
C PRO A 134 -14.46 -15.34 13.99
N MET A 135 -13.72 -15.75 15.02
CA MET A 135 -14.27 -16.46 16.18
C MET A 135 -14.86 -15.52 17.23
N ASN A 136 -14.52 -14.24 17.19
CA ASN A 136 -15.11 -13.22 18.04
C ASN A 136 -16.40 -12.69 17.38
N ALA A 137 -17.53 -12.76 18.09
CA ALA A 137 -18.84 -12.38 17.53
C ALA A 137 -18.93 -10.92 17.06
N ALA A 138 -18.26 -9.98 17.74
CA ALA A 138 -18.26 -8.57 17.35
C ALA A 138 -17.46 -8.36 16.07
N ASP A 139 -16.28 -8.98 15.97
CA ASP A 139 -15.42 -8.92 14.79
C ASP A 139 -16.04 -9.67 13.60
N ALA A 140 -16.64 -10.85 13.82
CA ALA A 140 -17.40 -11.56 12.80
C ALA A 140 -18.53 -10.68 12.22
N GLY A 141 -19.26 -9.97 13.07
CA GLY A 141 -20.27 -9.00 12.64
C GLY A 141 -19.68 -7.86 11.80
N ARG A 142 -18.52 -7.32 12.18
CA ARG A 142 -17.80 -6.27 11.44
C ARG A 142 -17.29 -6.79 10.09
N ARG A 143 -16.75 -8.00 10.02
CA ARG A 143 -16.31 -8.64 8.77
C ARG A 143 -17.47 -8.77 7.78
N VAL A 144 -18.61 -9.25 8.24
CA VAL A 144 -19.84 -9.35 7.45
C VAL A 144 -20.29 -7.97 6.97
N ALA A 145 -20.26 -6.95 7.82
CA ALA A 145 -20.61 -5.57 7.43
C ALA A 145 -19.68 -5.03 6.33
N ILE A 146 -18.37 -5.29 6.43
CA ILE A 146 -17.38 -4.92 5.42
C ILE A 146 -17.66 -5.62 4.09
N LEU A 147 -17.96 -6.93 4.11
CA LEU A 147 -18.28 -7.68 2.88
C LEU A 147 -19.54 -7.13 2.20
N ARG A 148 -20.58 -6.79 2.98
CA ARG A 148 -21.80 -6.15 2.47
C ARG A 148 -21.50 -4.80 1.83
N LYS A 149 -20.75 -3.93 2.52
CA LYS A 149 -20.39 -2.61 1.98
C LYS A 149 -19.52 -2.74 0.73
N ALA A 150 -18.56 -3.66 0.71
CA ALA A 150 -17.74 -3.92 -0.46
C ALA A 150 -18.58 -4.40 -1.66
N PHE A 151 -19.57 -5.27 -1.44
CA PHE A 151 -20.49 -5.69 -2.49
C PHE A 151 -21.37 -4.55 -2.99
N GLU A 152 -21.89 -3.70 -2.09
CA GLU A 152 -22.64 -2.49 -2.44
C GLU A 152 -21.81 -1.56 -3.34
N MET A 153 -20.57 -1.28 -2.95
CA MET A 153 -19.66 -0.43 -3.72
C MET A 153 -19.26 -1.08 -5.04
N TRP A 154 -19.03 -2.39 -5.06
CA TRP A 154 -18.70 -3.12 -6.28
C TRP A 154 -19.85 -3.03 -7.31
N ARG A 155 -21.11 -3.13 -6.86
CA ARG A 155 -22.30 -2.98 -7.71
C ARG A 155 -22.56 -1.56 -8.19
N ALA A 156 -22.25 -0.57 -7.35
CA ALA A 156 -22.52 0.84 -7.64
C ALA A 156 -21.49 1.46 -8.59
N ASP A 157 -20.31 0.83 -8.73
CA ASP A 157 -19.22 1.38 -9.51
C ASP A 157 -19.39 1.14 -11.01
N ILE A 158 -19.82 2.19 -11.71
CA ILE A 158 -19.99 2.23 -13.18
C ILE A 158 -18.63 2.32 -13.89
N PHE A 159 -17.56 2.73 -13.18
CA PHE A 159 -16.22 2.93 -13.72
C PHE A 159 -15.20 1.92 -13.20
N ASN A 160 -15.70 0.83 -12.61
CA ASN A 160 -14.90 -0.12 -11.87
C ASN A 160 -13.70 -0.58 -12.69
N SER A 161 -12.51 -0.26 -12.21
CA SER A 161 -11.32 -0.73 -12.88
C SER A 161 -11.34 -2.26 -12.84
N ASP A 162 -10.94 -2.93 -13.94
CA ASP A 162 -10.85 -4.39 -13.96
C ASP A 162 -10.00 -4.94 -12.79
N ARG A 163 -9.08 -4.11 -12.27
CA ARG A 163 -8.33 -4.42 -11.06
C ARG A 163 -9.26 -4.54 -9.84
N ASP A 164 -10.09 -3.54 -9.56
CA ASP A 164 -10.89 -3.47 -8.34
C ASP A 164 -11.99 -4.54 -8.31
N ARG A 165 -12.63 -4.78 -9.47
CA ARG A 165 -13.54 -5.93 -9.68
C ARG A 165 -12.86 -7.24 -9.27
N ARG A 166 -11.65 -7.51 -9.78
CA ARG A 166 -10.91 -8.74 -9.46
C ARG A 166 -10.52 -8.84 -7.99
N HIS A 167 -10.19 -7.73 -7.32
CA HIS A 167 -9.86 -7.76 -5.90
C HIS A 167 -11.08 -8.10 -5.05
N PHE A 168 -12.25 -7.51 -5.35
CA PHE A 168 -13.49 -7.89 -4.66
C PHE A 168 -13.80 -9.38 -4.84
N LEU A 169 -13.81 -9.88 -6.08
CA LEU A 169 -14.11 -11.29 -6.37
C LEU A 169 -13.17 -12.24 -5.63
N TYR A 170 -11.87 -11.92 -5.57
CA TYR A 170 -10.90 -12.69 -4.83
C TYR A 170 -11.21 -12.75 -3.33
N ILE A 171 -11.59 -11.62 -2.72
CA ILE A 171 -11.89 -11.54 -1.29
C ILE A 171 -13.22 -12.23 -0.97
N PHE A 172 -14.27 -11.95 -1.74
CA PHE A 172 -15.57 -12.60 -1.60
C PHE A 172 -15.46 -14.12 -1.78
N GLY A 173 -14.69 -14.56 -2.77
CA GLY A 173 -14.37 -15.98 -3.01
C GLY A 173 -13.82 -16.71 -1.79
N ARG A 174 -13.11 -16.01 -0.90
CA ARG A 174 -12.53 -16.58 0.34
C ARG A 174 -13.45 -16.44 1.55
N ALA A 175 -14.20 -15.35 1.63
CA ALA A 175 -14.94 -14.97 2.83
C ALA A 175 -16.45 -15.27 2.76
N TRP A 176 -16.95 -15.85 1.65
CA TRP A 176 -18.40 -16.07 1.45
C TRP A 176 -19.09 -16.89 2.55
N LYS A 177 -18.37 -17.81 3.22
CA LYS A 177 -18.91 -18.65 4.30
C LYS A 177 -19.22 -17.86 5.58
N GLU A 178 -18.75 -16.61 5.66
CA GLU A 178 -19.06 -15.70 6.77
C GLU A 178 -20.45 -15.07 6.62
N LEU A 179 -21.00 -15.05 5.40
CA LEU A 179 -22.33 -14.56 5.12
C LEU A 179 -23.38 -15.66 5.33
N PRO A 180 -24.63 -15.29 5.67
CA PRO A 180 -25.76 -16.22 5.58
C PRO A 180 -25.85 -16.84 4.18
N PRO A 181 -26.08 -18.17 4.04
CA PRO A 181 -26.04 -18.84 2.74
C PRO A 181 -26.94 -18.23 1.66
N GLN A 182 -28.14 -17.77 2.04
CA GLN A 182 -29.06 -17.11 1.11
C GLN A 182 -28.51 -15.77 0.60
N GLU A 183 -27.81 -15.03 1.46
CA GLU A 183 -27.19 -13.76 1.10
C GLU A 183 -25.98 -13.98 0.20
N ALA A 184 -25.11 -14.94 0.55
CA ALA A 184 -23.98 -15.34 -0.31
C ALA A 184 -24.46 -15.80 -1.70
N LEU A 185 -25.56 -16.58 -1.75
CA LEU A 185 -26.18 -17.04 -2.99
C LEU A 185 -26.68 -15.85 -3.85
N ALA A 186 -27.37 -14.89 -3.24
CA ALA A 186 -27.84 -13.71 -3.94
C ALA A 186 -26.68 -12.86 -4.49
N MET A 187 -25.60 -12.71 -3.74
CA MET A 187 -24.40 -11.98 -4.19
C MET A 187 -23.72 -12.69 -5.37
N VAL A 188 -23.52 -14.01 -5.30
CA VAL A 188 -22.88 -14.74 -6.41
C VAL A 188 -23.75 -14.77 -7.67
N HIS A 189 -25.07 -14.85 -7.52
CA HIS A 189 -25.99 -14.71 -8.66
C HIS A 189 -25.84 -13.34 -9.34
N ALA A 190 -25.81 -12.25 -8.57
CA ALA A 190 -25.61 -10.91 -9.12
C ALA A 190 -24.27 -10.78 -9.87
N ILE A 191 -23.18 -11.33 -9.31
CA ILE A 191 -21.86 -11.35 -9.96
C ILE A 191 -21.90 -12.09 -11.30
N VAL A 192 -22.53 -13.26 -11.33
CA VAL A 192 -22.66 -14.07 -12.56
C VAL A 192 -23.55 -13.36 -13.57
N ASP A 193 -24.68 -12.82 -13.15
CA ASP A 193 -25.60 -12.11 -14.03
C ASP A 193 -24.93 -10.90 -14.68
N GLU A 194 -24.17 -10.13 -13.91
CA GLU A 194 -23.41 -8.99 -14.42
C GLU A 194 -22.34 -9.44 -15.43
N ALA A 195 -21.56 -10.46 -15.11
CA ALA A 195 -20.58 -11.04 -16.05
C ALA A 195 -21.25 -11.56 -17.33
N LEU A 196 -22.47 -12.09 -17.24
CA LEU A 196 -23.25 -12.56 -18.38
C LEU A 196 -23.85 -11.43 -19.22
N GLN A 197 -24.13 -10.26 -18.62
CA GLN A 197 -24.72 -9.12 -19.31
C GLN A 197 -23.68 -8.18 -19.95
N GLU A 198 -22.52 -8.02 -19.33
CA GLU A 198 -21.44 -7.19 -19.86
C GLU A 198 -20.87 -7.76 -21.17
N PRO A 199 -20.34 -6.93 -22.08
CA PRO A 199 -19.57 -7.41 -23.22
C PRO A 199 -18.37 -8.23 -22.75
N ASP A 200 -18.05 -9.32 -23.45
CA ASP A 200 -16.82 -10.06 -23.13
C ASP A 200 -15.60 -9.34 -23.72
N TYR A 201 -14.54 -9.25 -22.93
CA TYR A 201 -13.29 -8.62 -23.32
C TYR A 201 -12.13 -9.61 -23.22
N GLY A 202 -11.18 -9.47 -24.15
CA GLY A 202 -9.96 -10.26 -24.16
C GLY A 202 -9.05 -9.91 -22.98
N ILE A 203 -8.68 -10.91 -22.18
CA ILE A 203 -7.71 -10.78 -21.10
C ILE A 203 -6.63 -11.85 -21.21
N SER A 204 -5.65 -11.81 -20.31
CA SER A 204 -4.65 -12.85 -20.14
C SER A 204 -4.53 -13.17 -18.66
N ALA A 205 -5.38 -14.07 -18.16
CA ALA A 205 -5.38 -14.53 -16.77
C ALA A 205 -4.83 -15.95 -16.67
N GLY A 206 -3.67 -16.10 -16.03
CA GLY A 206 -3.02 -17.40 -15.80
C GLY A 206 -3.25 -17.89 -14.37
N TYR A 207 -3.52 -19.19 -14.27
CA TYR A 207 -3.57 -19.96 -13.03
C TYR A 207 -2.42 -20.98 -13.03
N PRO A 208 -2.11 -21.63 -11.90
CA PRO A 208 -1.14 -22.72 -11.88
C PRO A 208 -1.46 -23.82 -12.91
N ASP A 209 -0.47 -24.65 -13.22
CA ASP A 209 -0.60 -25.83 -14.11
C ASP A 209 -1.14 -25.54 -15.52
N GLY A 210 -0.92 -24.32 -16.01
CA GLY A 210 -1.21 -23.95 -17.40
C GLY A 210 -2.68 -23.63 -17.69
N VAL A 211 -3.55 -23.58 -16.68
CA VAL A 211 -4.92 -23.09 -16.87
C VAL A 211 -4.87 -21.60 -17.19
N HIS A 212 -5.51 -21.22 -18.30
CA HIS A 212 -5.46 -19.86 -18.82
C HIS A 212 -6.83 -19.43 -19.31
N PHE A 213 -7.22 -18.20 -18.95
CA PHE A 213 -8.43 -17.57 -19.46
C PHE A 213 -8.08 -16.40 -20.37
N SER A 214 -8.70 -16.41 -21.55
CA SER A 214 -8.69 -15.29 -22.48
C SER A 214 -9.98 -14.48 -22.46
N SER A 215 -11.02 -14.98 -21.79
CA SER A 215 -12.34 -14.35 -21.63
C SER A 215 -12.47 -13.76 -20.23
N LEU A 216 -12.75 -12.45 -20.14
CA LEU A 216 -13.00 -11.79 -18.85
C LEU A 216 -14.22 -12.39 -18.17
N ARG A 217 -15.30 -12.63 -18.93
CA ARG A 217 -16.53 -13.26 -18.44
C ARG A 217 -16.25 -14.61 -17.77
N GLN A 218 -15.58 -15.51 -18.50
CA GLN A 218 -15.30 -16.84 -17.98
C GLN A 218 -14.34 -16.80 -16.79
N ASN A 219 -13.35 -15.91 -16.81
CA ASN A 219 -12.47 -15.71 -15.66
C ASN A 219 -13.22 -15.20 -14.42
N SER A 220 -14.13 -14.24 -14.57
CA SER A 220 -14.95 -13.72 -13.45
C SER A 220 -15.87 -14.79 -12.88
N ILE A 221 -16.52 -15.58 -13.73
CA ILE A 221 -17.35 -16.70 -13.29
C ILE A 221 -16.50 -17.75 -12.57
N PHE A 222 -15.32 -18.11 -13.10
CA PHE A 222 -14.42 -19.08 -12.47
C PHE A 222 -14.00 -18.65 -11.06
N GLN A 223 -13.82 -17.34 -10.83
CA GLN A 223 -13.42 -16.82 -9.52
C GLN A 223 -14.44 -17.07 -8.40
N VAL A 224 -15.71 -17.26 -8.75
CA VAL A 224 -16.80 -17.49 -7.80
C VAL A 224 -17.52 -18.83 -8.00
N LEU A 225 -17.08 -19.63 -8.98
CA LEU A 225 -17.75 -20.87 -9.39
C LEU A 225 -17.89 -21.89 -8.25
N HIS A 226 -16.89 -21.98 -7.36
CA HIS A 226 -16.93 -22.88 -6.20
C HIS A 226 -18.08 -22.54 -5.25
N ILE A 227 -18.46 -21.26 -5.14
CA ILE A 227 -19.61 -20.84 -4.32
C ILE A 227 -20.90 -21.40 -4.90
N LEU A 228 -21.08 -21.30 -6.23
CA LEU A 228 -22.24 -21.90 -6.91
C LEU A 228 -22.24 -23.42 -6.78
N MET A 229 -21.08 -24.08 -6.86
CA MET A 229 -21.01 -25.53 -6.66
C MET A 229 -21.54 -25.96 -5.28
N HIS A 230 -21.37 -25.12 -4.25
CA HIS A 230 -21.90 -25.39 -2.91
C HIS A 230 -23.37 -24.97 -2.73
N LEU A 231 -23.77 -23.82 -3.28
CA LEU A 231 -25.06 -23.19 -2.98
C LEU A 231 -26.12 -23.35 -4.08
N ASP A 232 -25.72 -23.57 -5.33
CA ASP A 232 -26.58 -23.76 -6.50
C ASP A 232 -25.91 -24.64 -7.58
N PRO A 233 -25.74 -25.95 -7.30
CA PRO A 233 -25.09 -26.88 -8.22
C PRO A 233 -25.70 -26.94 -9.63
N PRO A 234 -27.04 -26.86 -9.81
CA PRO A 234 -27.63 -26.83 -11.15
C PRO A 234 -27.15 -25.66 -12.00
N ARG A 235 -27.08 -24.45 -11.42
CA ARG A 235 -26.59 -23.27 -12.15
C ARG A 235 -25.09 -23.37 -12.44
N ALA A 236 -24.29 -23.87 -11.50
CA ALA A 236 -22.87 -24.15 -11.75
C ALA A 236 -22.68 -25.10 -12.95
N ARG A 237 -23.45 -26.20 -13.01
CA ARG A 237 -23.40 -27.15 -14.12
C ARG A 237 -23.77 -26.49 -15.45
N ALA A 238 -24.87 -25.72 -15.49
CA ALA A 238 -25.28 -25.02 -16.70
C ALA A 238 -24.22 -24.04 -17.22
N LEU A 239 -23.50 -23.34 -16.32
CA LEU A 239 -22.40 -22.46 -16.69
C LEU A 239 -21.21 -23.24 -17.25
N ILE A 240 -20.83 -24.34 -16.60
CA ILE A 240 -19.73 -25.22 -17.05
C ILE A 240 -20.03 -25.77 -18.45
N ASP A 241 -21.25 -26.25 -18.67
CA ASP A 241 -21.65 -26.88 -19.94
C ASP A 241 -21.75 -25.88 -21.10
N SER A 242 -21.90 -24.57 -20.81
CA SER A 242 -22.04 -23.51 -21.81
C SER A 242 -20.76 -22.69 -22.08
N HIS A 243 -19.67 -22.97 -21.37
CA HIS A 243 -18.45 -22.16 -21.44
C HIS A 243 -17.18 -23.03 -21.43
N ASP A 244 -16.51 -23.13 -22.58
CA ASP A 244 -15.40 -24.07 -22.79
C ASP A 244 -14.20 -23.86 -21.86
N GLN A 245 -13.81 -22.61 -21.56
CA GLN A 245 -12.68 -22.34 -20.66
C GLN A 245 -13.03 -22.68 -19.20
N LEU A 246 -14.29 -22.51 -18.81
CA LEU A 246 -14.78 -22.99 -17.51
C LEU A 246 -14.71 -24.51 -17.43
N ALA A 247 -15.21 -25.21 -18.45
CA ALA A 247 -15.15 -26.67 -18.52
C ALA A 247 -13.72 -27.20 -18.43
N ALA A 248 -12.79 -26.60 -19.18
CA ALA A 248 -11.38 -26.94 -19.15
C ALA A 248 -10.76 -26.68 -17.76
N ALA A 249 -11.05 -25.53 -17.15
CA ALA A 249 -10.53 -25.19 -15.83
C ALA A 249 -11.07 -26.12 -14.74
N VAL A 250 -12.36 -26.47 -14.78
CA VAL A 250 -12.99 -27.40 -13.81
C VAL A 250 -12.45 -28.82 -13.94
N HIS A 251 -12.03 -29.24 -15.13
CA HIS A 251 -11.37 -30.53 -15.30
C HIS A 251 -10.07 -30.63 -14.46
N ARG A 252 -9.31 -29.53 -14.37
CA ARG A 252 -8.12 -29.44 -13.51
C ARG A 252 -8.48 -29.13 -12.04
N TYR A 253 -9.46 -28.27 -11.84
CA TYR A 253 -9.86 -27.73 -10.54
C TYR A 253 -11.34 -28.03 -10.27
N PRO A 254 -11.69 -29.26 -9.83
CA PRO A 254 -13.07 -29.71 -9.72
C PRO A 254 -13.92 -28.89 -8.73
N ASN A 255 -13.29 -28.25 -7.73
CA ASN A 255 -13.95 -27.32 -6.80
C ASN A 255 -13.52 -25.87 -7.07
N GLY A 256 -13.16 -25.54 -8.31
CA GLY A 256 -12.70 -24.22 -8.72
C GLY A 256 -11.52 -23.73 -7.87
N ARG A 257 -11.63 -22.50 -7.35
CA ARG A 257 -10.57 -21.88 -6.55
C ARG A 257 -10.28 -22.59 -5.23
N GLU A 258 -11.25 -23.29 -4.63
CA GLU A 258 -11.00 -24.04 -3.39
C GLU A 258 -9.97 -25.15 -3.61
N THR A 259 -9.95 -25.80 -4.79
CA THR A 259 -8.91 -26.78 -5.13
C THR A 259 -7.53 -26.12 -5.17
N ILE A 260 -7.41 -24.97 -5.84
CA ILE A 260 -6.14 -24.23 -5.94
C ILE A 260 -5.62 -23.85 -4.54
N GLU A 261 -6.50 -23.38 -3.67
CA GLU A 261 -6.15 -22.96 -2.31
C GLU A 261 -5.74 -24.13 -1.43
N GLN A 262 -6.44 -25.27 -1.52
CA GLN A 262 -6.10 -26.49 -0.80
C GLN A 262 -4.73 -27.04 -1.23
N GLU A 263 -4.46 -27.08 -2.53
CA GLU A 263 -3.17 -27.51 -3.07
C GLU A 263 -2.03 -26.58 -2.64
N ALA A 264 -2.25 -25.26 -2.71
CA ALA A 264 -1.28 -24.26 -2.25
C ALA A 264 -0.99 -24.37 -0.74
N ALA A 265 -2.02 -24.61 0.09
CA ALA A 265 -1.86 -24.81 1.52
C ALA A 265 -1.10 -26.11 1.83
N ALA A 266 -1.42 -27.21 1.13
CA ALA A 266 -0.72 -28.48 1.30
C ALA A 266 0.76 -28.37 0.91
N GLU A 267 1.08 -27.65 -0.17
CA GLU A 267 2.46 -27.38 -0.57
C GLU A 267 3.20 -26.50 0.46
N ALA A 268 2.54 -25.46 0.99
CA ALA A 268 3.11 -24.63 2.05
C ALA A 268 3.47 -25.46 3.30
N GLU A 269 2.58 -26.37 3.73
CA GLU A 269 2.83 -27.26 4.86
C GLU A 269 3.95 -28.26 4.58
N ARG A 270 4.04 -28.83 3.36
CA ARG A 270 5.16 -29.71 2.97
C ARG A 270 6.50 -29.00 3.04
N LEU A 271 6.58 -27.76 2.54
CA LEU A 271 7.80 -26.96 2.57
C LEU A 271 8.20 -26.61 4.00
N LYS A 272 7.22 -26.26 4.83
CA LYS A 272 7.44 -26.00 6.27
C LYS A 272 7.97 -27.23 6.98
N ALA A 273 7.39 -28.41 6.71
CA ALA A 273 7.85 -29.69 7.26
C ALA A 273 9.26 -30.08 6.77
N ALA A 274 9.63 -29.69 5.54
CA ALA A 274 10.96 -29.90 4.97
C ALA A 274 12.04 -28.94 5.51
N GLY A 275 11.74 -28.11 6.52
CA GLY A 275 12.68 -27.15 7.09
C GLY A 275 13.04 -26.01 6.13
N SER A 276 12.30 -25.85 5.03
CA SER A 276 12.52 -24.76 4.09
C SER A 276 12.03 -23.46 4.71
N THR A 277 12.95 -22.68 5.25
CA THR A 277 12.77 -21.26 5.62
C THR A 277 12.82 -20.33 4.41
N ARG A 278 12.64 -20.84 3.17
CA ARG A 278 12.39 -19.98 2.01
C ARG A 278 11.06 -19.28 2.23
N ASP A 279 11.13 -18.15 2.90
CA ASP A 279 10.21 -17.04 2.80
C ASP A 279 10.12 -16.75 1.29
N ARG A 280 9.18 -17.39 0.59
CA ARG A 280 8.93 -17.20 -0.86
C ARG A 280 8.25 -15.85 -1.09
N GLY A 281 8.67 -14.82 -0.36
CA GLY A 281 8.42 -13.44 -0.71
C GLY A 281 9.19 -13.13 -1.98
N GLY A 282 8.62 -13.51 -3.12
CA GLY A 282 9.02 -12.93 -4.40
C GLY A 282 8.86 -11.42 -4.26
N TYR A 283 9.90 -10.68 -4.59
CA TYR A 283 9.86 -9.23 -4.60
C TYR A 283 9.49 -8.77 -6.01
N VAL A 284 8.50 -7.88 -6.09
CA VAL A 284 8.20 -7.19 -7.33
C VAL A 284 9.08 -5.96 -7.37
N LEU A 285 10.07 -5.93 -8.26
CA LEU A 285 10.80 -4.71 -8.58
C LEU A 285 9.88 -3.84 -9.43
N THR A 286 9.61 -2.63 -8.95
CA THR A 286 8.77 -1.64 -9.64
C THR A 286 9.60 -0.40 -9.97
N GLY A 287 9.16 0.35 -10.98
CA GLY A 287 9.86 1.54 -11.47
C GLY A 287 10.71 1.28 -12.71
N SER A 288 11.70 2.15 -12.94
CA SER A 288 12.55 2.07 -14.12
C SER A 288 13.57 0.94 -13.97
N ARG A 289 13.77 0.17 -15.05
CA ARG A 289 14.74 -0.94 -15.09
C ARG A 289 16.16 -0.51 -14.72
N LYS A 290 16.50 0.76 -14.94
CA LYS A 290 17.81 1.34 -14.58
C LYS A 290 18.05 1.35 -13.06
N ASP A 291 16.99 1.37 -12.25
CA ASP A 291 17.06 1.47 -10.80
C ASP A 291 17.09 0.08 -10.13
N PHE A 292 16.82 -0.99 -10.90
CA PHE A 292 16.78 -2.36 -10.39
C PHE A 292 18.10 -2.82 -9.76
N PRO A 293 19.30 -2.50 -10.32
CA PRO A 293 20.55 -2.84 -9.65
C PRO A 293 20.67 -2.22 -8.25
N ARG A 294 20.26 -0.96 -8.07
CA ARG A 294 20.27 -0.27 -6.77
C ARG A 294 19.30 -0.94 -5.78
N GLN A 295 18.09 -1.28 -6.25
CA GLN A 295 17.10 -1.99 -5.43
C GLN A 295 17.62 -3.37 -4.99
N LEU A 296 18.22 -4.15 -5.90
CA LEU A 296 18.80 -5.46 -5.59
C LEU A 296 19.94 -5.37 -4.57
N ARG A 297 20.81 -4.36 -4.67
CA ARG A 297 21.88 -4.14 -3.68
C ARG A 297 21.33 -3.78 -2.30
N LEU A 298 20.29 -2.95 -2.22
CA LEU A 298 19.61 -2.69 -0.94
C LEU A 298 19.00 -3.97 -0.36
N MET A 299 18.40 -4.81 -1.20
CA MET A 299 17.85 -6.09 -0.74
C MET A 299 18.91 -7.05 -0.22
N GLU A 300 20.09 -7.07 -0.84
CA GLU A 300 21.22 -7.86 -0.34
C GLU A 300 21.76 -7.28 0.97
N ALA A 301 21.92 -5.96 1.07
CA ALA A 301 22.33 -5.28 2.30
C ALA A 301 21.40 -5.55 3.49
N ILE A 302 20.08 -5.64 3.25
CA ILE A 302 19.11 -6.02 4.30
C ILE A 302 19.43 -7.42 4.86
N ARG A 303 19.93 -8.35 4.03
CA ARG A 303 20.30 -9.71 4.45
C ARG A 303 21.68 -9.73 5.10
N SER A 304 22.69 -9.22 4.40
CA SER A 304 24.09 -9.27 4.81
C SER A 304 24.39 -8.34 5.99
N GLY A 305 23.68 -7.23 6.12
CA GLY A 305 23.99 -6.13 7.03
C GLY A 305 25.00 -5.13 6.47
N GLU A 306 25.44 -5.29 5.22
CA GLU A 306 26.44 -4.42 4.58
C GLU A 306 25.77 -3.28 3.79
N PHE A 307 25.70 -2.09 4.38
CA PHE A 307 25.00 -0.93 3.79
C PHE A 307 25.90 0.03 3.01
N ASP A 308 27.18 -0.30 2.78
CA ASP A 308 28.11 0.59 2.08
C ASP A 308 27.67 0.89 0.64
N PHE A 309 27.37 -0.13 -0.16
CA PHE A 309 26.93 0.08 -1.54
C PHE A 309 25.58 0.81 -1.66
N PRO A 310 24.51 0.45 -0.90
CA PRO A 310 23.28 1.25 -0.93
C PRO A 310 23.49 2.72 -0.53
N PHE A 311 24.43 2.99 0.38
CA PHE A 311 24.76 4.36 0.78
C PHE A 311 25.51 5.12 -0.32
N GLU A 312 26.42 4.45 -1.03
CA GLU A 312 27.07 4.99 -2.22
C GLU A 312 26.06 5.28 -3.34
N ASP A 313 25.09 4.38 -3.55
CA ASP A 313 23.99 4.57 -4.50
C ASP A 313 23.17 5.82 -4.17
N ALA A 314 22.81 6.03 -2.90
CA ALA A 314 22.11 7.23 -2.45
C ALA A 314 22.96 8.52 -2.64
N THR A 315 24.27 8.40 -2.46
CA THR A 315 25.22 9.51 -2.70
C THR A 315 25.34 9.83 -4.19
N GLU A 316 25.34 8.82 -5.07
CA GLU A 316 25.29 9.02 -6.52
C GLU A 316 24.00 9.75 -6.93
N GLU A 317 22.85 9.35 -6.39
CA GLU A 317 21.59 10.05 -6.64
C GLU A 317 21.63 11.51 -6.18
N TYR A 318 22.27 11.81 -5.06
CA TYR A 318 22.46 13.19 -4.61
C TYR A 318 23.29 14.02 -5.59
N ARG A 319 24.35 13.43 -6.17
CA ARG A 319 25.14 14.10 -7.23
C ARG A 319 24.32 14.32 -8.50
N GLU A 320 23.42 13.39 -8.84
CA GLU A 320 22.49 13.57 -9.95
C GLU A 320 21.49 14.71 -9.69
N ASP A 321 20.89 14.76 -8.50
CA ASP A 321 19.90 15.77 -8.12
C ASP A 321 20.50 17.18 -8.04
N THR A 322 21.77 17.29 -7.64
CA THR A 322 22.51 18.56 -7.52
C THR A 322 23.32 18.94 -8.77
N SER A 323 23.30 18.10 -9.80
CA SER A 323 24.08 18.32 -11.04
C SER A 323 23.77 19.66 -11.68
N ALA A 324 24.79 20.50 -11.91
CA ALA A 324 24.63 21.79 -12.57
C ALA A 324 24.06 21.68 -13.99
N ALA A 325 24.27 20.55 -14.66
CA ALA A 325 23.77 20.31 -16.02
C ALA A 325 22.26 20.02 -16.05
N SER A 326 21.72 19.42 -14.99
CA SER A 326 20.30 19.06 -14.90
C SER A 326 19.84 19.06 -13.44
N PRO A 327 19.81 20.23 -12.76
CA PRO A 327 19.48 20.27 -11.35
C PRO A 327 18.01 19.93 -11.13
N ASN A 328 17.73 19.27 -10.01
CA ASN A 328 16.37 18.92 -9.62
C ASN A 328 15.68 20.11 -8.94
N PHE A 329 14.60 20.60 -9.55
CA PHE A 329 13.80 21.72 -9.03
C PHE A 329 12.60 21.28 -8.19
N ALA A 330 12.49 20.00 -7.85
CA ALA A 330 11.48 19.52 -6.91
C ALA A 330 11.81 20.01 -5.49
N PRO A 331 10.83 20.08 -4.57
CA PRO A 331 11.14 20.31 -3.16
C PRO A 331 12.08 19.20 -2.66
N LYS A 332 13.14 19.60 -1.96
CA LYS A 332 14.24 18.70 -1.54
C LYS A 332 13.78 17.52 -0.68
N ALA A 333 12.70 17.70 0.08
CA ALA A 333 12.04 16.64 0.85
C ALA A 333 11.53 15.45 0.00
N PHE A 334 11.42 15.63 -1.32
CA PHE A 334 10.97 14.64 -2.29
C PHE A 334 12.00 14.37 -3.39
N TRP A 335 13.28 14.73 -3.21
CA TRP A 335 14.30 14.30 -4.15
C TRP A 335 14.48 12.77 -4.14
N PRO A 336 14.81 12.14 -5.29
CA PRO A 336 15.26 10.75 -5.34
C PRO A 336 16.30 10.44 -4.27
N SER A 337 17.34 11.28 -4.16
CA SER A 337 18.40 11.09 -3.17
C SER A 337 17.87 11.12 -1.72
N THR A 338 16.93 12.02 -1.43
CA THR A 338 16.27 12.07 -0.11
C THR A 338 15.50 10.78 0.15
N GLY A 339 14.79 10.26 -0.85
CA GLY A 339 14.12 8.96 -0.76
C GLY A 339 15.09 7.81 -0.52
N ALA A 340 16.20 7.76 -1.27
CA ALA A 340 17.23 6.74 -1.14
C ALA A 340 17.87 6.74 0.26
N PHE A 341 18.32 7.89 0.76
CA PHE A 341 18.89 8.00 2.11
C PHE A 341 17.90 7.60 3.20
N ARG A 342 16.62 8.00 3.07
CA ARG A 342 15.54 7.59 4.00
C ARG A 342 15.35 6.07 4.00
N SER A 343 15.26 5.45 2.82
CA SER A 343 15.11 4.00 2.70
C SER A 343 16.31 3.24 3.27
N VAL A 344 17.54 3.65 2.94
CA VAL A 344 18.77 3.04 3.46
C VAL A 344 18.84 3.17 4.97
N ALA A 345 18.60 4.36 5.52
CA ALA A 345 18.66 4.62 6.96
C ALA A 345 17.60 3.83 7.73
N TYR A 346 16.37 3.72 7.20
CA TYR A 346 15.32 2.88 7.80
C TYR A 346 15.74 1.40 7.84
N GLN A 347 16.22 0.86 6.71
CA GLN A 347 16.61 -0.55 6.64
C GLN A 347 17.83 -0.86 7.50
N ALA A 348 18.82 0.04 7.52
CA ALA A 348 19.98 -0.07 8.40
C ALA A 348 19.57 0.01 9.88
N GLY A 349 18.72 0.95 10.27
CA GLY A 349 18.18 1.05 11.63
C GLY A 349 17.41 -0.21 12.06
N LYS A 350 16.64 -0.81 11.13
CA LYS A 350 15.93 -2.07 11.39
C LYS A 350 16.87 -3.26 11.54
N ARG A 351 17.95 -3.32 10.76
CA ARG A 351 18.88 -4.46 10.69
C ARG A 351 19.98 -4.41 11.75
N LEU A 352 20.55 -3.22 11.99
CA LEU A 352 21.73 -2.98 12.81
C LEU A 352 21.41 -2.22 14.11
N GLY A 353 20.23 -1.62 14.22
CA GLY A 353 19.86 -0.84 15.40
C GLY A 353 20.78 0.36 15.61
N ILE A 354 21.36 0.46 16.81
CA ILE A 354 22.24 1.57 17.20
C ILE A 354 23.53 1.64 16.37
N ASP A 355 24.00 0.50 15.86
CA ASP A 355 25.24 0.42 15.08
C ASP A 355 25.11 1.08 13.70
N ALA A 356 23.90 1.44 13.28
CA ALA A 356 23.66 2.20 12.06
C ALA A 356 23.90 3.72 12.21
N ILE A 357 23.99 4.26 13.44
CA ILE A 357 24.14 5.71 13.67
C ILE A 357 25.34 6.33 12.94
N PRO A 358 26.54 5.70 12.92
CA PRO A 358 27.69 6.24 12.19
C PRO A 358 27.45 6.47 10.69
N LEU A 359 26.47 5.79 10.08
CA LEU A 359 26.12 6.01 8.68
C LEU A 359 25.57 7.42 8.43
N LEU A 360 24.96 8.07 9.43
CA LEU A 360 24.41 9.42 9.30
C LEU A 360 25.52 10.47 9.07
N GLU A 361 26.71 10.26 9.64
CA GLU A 361 27.84 11.20 9.49
C GLU A 361 28.40 11.23 8.07
N ARG A 362 28.11 10.21 7.27
CA ARG A 362 28.49 10.15 5.85
C ARG A 362 27.57 10.99 4.95
N ILE A 363 26.45 11.49 5.45
CA ILE A 363 25.53 12.34 4.69
C ILE A 363 25.96 13.80 4.82
N GLU A 364 26.60 14.36 3.80
CA GLU A 364 27.14 15.73 3.83
C GLU A 364 26.03 16.78 3.98
N ASP A 365 24.92 16.58 3.29
CA ASP A 365 23.80 17.54 3.26
C ASP A 365 22.97 17.48 4.56
N PRO A 366 22.85 18.60 5.30
CA PRO A 366 22.20 18.61 6.62
C PRO A 366 20.70 18.27 6.55
N ASP A 367 20.01 18.60 5.47
CA ASP A 367 18.56 18.31 5.34
C ASP A 367 18.34 16.82 5.07
N LEU A 368 19.16 16.21 4.21
CA LEU A 368 19.10 14.78 3.94
C LEU A 368 19.50 13.99 5.19
N ARG A 369 20.52 14.46 5.93
CA ARG A 369 20.92 13.85 7.20
C ARG A 369 19.80 13.92 8.23
N LEU A 370 19.10 15.04 8.33
CA LEU A 370 17.92 15.19 9.19
C LEU A 370 16.85 14.15 8.84
N PHE A 371 16.48 14.00 7.57
CA PHE A 371 15.47 13.00 7.20
C PHE A 371 15.93 11.57 7.43
N ALA A 372 17.18 11.23 7.12
CA ALA A 372 17.74 9.91 7.40
C ALA A 372 17.76 9.59 8.90
N MET A 373 18.09 10.57 9.75
CA MET A 373 18.08 10.44 11.20
C MET A 373 16.69 10.09 11.73
N ILE A 374 15.65 10.76 11.22
CA ILE A 374 14.26 10.49 11.61
C ILE A 374 13.87 9.06 11.22
N GLU A 375 14.23 8.60 10.02
CA GLU A 375 13.87 7.26 9.55
C GLU A 375 14.62 6.14 10.25
N LEU A 376 15.91 6.35 10.58
CA LEU A 376 16.68 5.44 11.40
C LEU A 376 16.06 5.29 12.79
N ALA A 377 15.67 6.40 13.41
CA ALA A 377 15.00 6.39 14.71
C ALA A 377 13.62 5.70 14.65
N ALA A 378 12.85 5.93 13.59
CA ALA A 378 11.57 5.27 13.35
C ALA A 378 11.72 3.75 13.24
N ALA A 379 12.72 3.28 12.48
CA ALA A 379 13.01 1.86 12.35
C ALA A 379 13.38 1.21 13.69
N MET A 380 14.26 1.85 14.46
CA MET A 380 14.65 1.42 15.80
C MET A 380 13.47 1.45 16.80
N ASN A 381 12.42 2.23 16.52
CA ASN A 381 11.18 2.26 17.29
C ASN A 381 10.16 1.19 16.85
N GLY A 382 10.44 0.40 15.82
CA GLY A 382 9.51 -0.59 15.28
C GLY A 382 8.34 0.05 14.52
N VAL A 383 8.47 1.31 14.09
CA VAL A 383 7.45 1.98 13.28
C VAL A 383 7.45 1.36 11.88
N PRO A 384 6.27 1.09 11.27
CA PRO A 384 6.17 0.64 9.89
C PRO A 384 6.98 1.50 8.90
N PRO A 385 7.45 0.90 7.78
CA PRO A 385 8.27 1.61 6.82
C PRO A 385 7.51 2.79 6.21
N PRO A 386 8.20 3.92 5.94
CA PRO A 386 7.55 5.07 5.32
C PRO A 386 7.10 4.74 3.90
N SER A 387 6.06 5.42 3.45
CA SER A 387 5.87 5.65 2.02
C SER A 387 6.97 6.59 1.55
N VAL A 388 7.74 6.18 0.54
CA VAL A 388 8.80 7.02 -0.04
C VAL A 388 8.34 7.47 -1.42
N ARG A 389 7.85 8.70 -1.48
CA ARG A 389 7.56 9.40 -2.74
C ARG A 389 8.75 10.27 -3.10
N TRP A 390 9.12 10.27 -4.38
CA TRP A 390 10.19 11.11 -4.90
C TRP A 390 9.82 11.66 -6.28
N MET A 391 10.46 12.77 -6.64
CA MET A 391 10.18 13.55 -7.83
C MET A 391 11.47 14.08 -8.42
N ARG A 392 11.62 13.91 -9.74
CA ARG A 392 12.54 14.72 -10.55
C ARG A 392 11.76 15.77 -11.31
N ARG A 393 12.07 17.04 -11.06
CA ARG A 393 11.48 18.16 -11.79
C ARG A 393 12.56 18.87 -12.61
N PRO A 394 12.52 18.80 -13.96
CA PRO A 394 13.44 19.58 -14.79
C PRO A 394 13.15 21.07 -14.65
N ARG A 395 14.09 21.90 -15.10
CA ARG A 395 13.94 23.37 -15.09
C ARG A 395 12.58 23.77 -15.69
N PRO A 396 11.80 24.62 -15.01
CA PRO A 396 10.52 25.10 -15.55
C PRO A 396 10.74 25.72 -16.94
N ASN A 397 10.08 25.19 -17.98
CA ASN A 397 10.16 25.77 -19.31
C ASN A 397 9.35 27.08 -19.31
N PRO A 398 10.00 28.26 -19.45
CA PRO A 398 9.31 29.55 -19.39
C PRO A 398 8.32 29.75 -20.56
N TYR A 399 8.43 28.97 -21.63
CA TYR A 399 7.59 29.09 -22.83
C TYR A 399 6.33 28.21 -22.81
N LYS A 400 6.23 27.23 -21.91
CA LYS A 400 5.05 26.33 -21.85
C LYS A 400 3.76 27.02 -21.37
N TYR A 401 3.86 28.20 -20.77
CA TYR A 401 2.73 28.92 -20.18
C TYR A 401 2.25 30.14 -20.99
N ARG A 402 2.83 30.42 -22.16
CA ARG A 402 2.41 31.55 -23.03
C ARG A 402 1.26 31.25 -23.99
N ARG A 403 0.74 30.02 -24.05
CA ARG A 403 -0.32 29.61 -25.02
C ARG A 403 -1.74 29.51 -24.45
N ARG A 404 -1.99 30.03 -23.26
CA ARG A 404 -3.36 30.20 -22.72
C ARG A 404 -3.52 31.62 -22.19
N ARG A 405 -3.68 32.57 -23.10
CA ARG A 405 -4.35 33.84 -22.87
C ARG A 405 -5.20 34.15 -24.08
#